data_AF-L8JXR7-F1
#
_entry.id   AF-L8JXR7-F1
#
_cell.length_a   1.000
_cell.length_b   1.000
_cell.length_c   1.000
_cell.angle_alpha   90.00
_cell.angle_beta   90.00
_cell.angle_gamma   90.00
#
_symmetry.space_group_name_H-M   'P 1'
#
loop_
_entity.id
_entity.type
_entity.pdbx_description
1 polymer ?
#
loop_
_entity_poly.entity_id
_entity_poly.type
_entity_poly.pdbx_seq_one_letter_code
_entity_poly.pdbx_strand_id
1 'polypeptide(L)' 'MGPVFNHHPLIDGWSVDTADIDNVLRIETNGELKETDIINLIKKYGYYIEALPD' A
#
# COMPACT_ATOMS: atom_id res chain seq x y z
N MET A 1 11.99 2.13 -12.19
CA MET A 1 10.84 2.48 -11.35
C MET A 1 10.67 1.32 -10.38
N GLY A 2 11.26 1.39 -9.18
CA GLY A 2 11.07 0.34 -8.17
C GLY A 2 9.68 0.48 -7.55
N PRO A 3 9.13 -0.59 -6.95
CA PRO A 3 7.84 -0.49 -6.29
C PRO A 3 7.92 0.51 -5.14
N VAL A 4 6.95 1.43 -5.13
CA VAL A 4 6.84 2.55 -4.18
C VAL A 4 7.01 2.12 -2.72
N PHE A 5 6.53 0.91 -2.39
CA PHE A 5 6.59 0.33 -1.07
C PHE A 5 7.94 -0.25 -0.67
N ASN A 6 8.79 -0.70 -1.61
CA ASN A 6 10.12 -1.23 -1.27
C ASN A 6 11.07 -0.15 -0.74
N HIS A 7 10.76 1.12 -0.94
CA HIS A 7 11.58 2.21 -0.39
C HIS A 7 11.20 2.55 1.05
N HIS A 8 10.11 1.97 1.58
CA HIS A 8 9.60 2.30 2.89
C HIS A 8 10.24 1.39 3.95
N PRO A 9 11.01 1.93 4.92
CA PRO A 9 11.76 1.11 5.89
C PRO A 9 10.87 0.33 6.87
N LEU A 10 9.59 0.69 6.97
CA LEU A 10 8.61 0.03 7.83
C LEU A 10 7.83 -1.10 7.12
N ILE A 11 7.94 -1.24 5.80
CA ILE A 11 7.23 -2.27 5.04
C ILE A 11 8.11 -3.52 5.00
N ASP A 12 7.64 -4.58 5.64
CA ASP A 12 8.29 -5.89 5.67
C ASP A 12 8.01 -6.66 4.38
N GLY A 13 6.76 -6.58 3.92
CA GLY A 13 6.30 -7.18 2.67
C GLY A 13 5.08 -6.46 2.12
N TRP A 14 4.84 -6.61 0.83
CA TRP A 14 3.59 -6.16 0.22
C TRP A 14 3.29 -7.03 -0.99
N SER A 15 2.01 -7.13 -1.34
CA SER A 15 1.52 -7.87 -2.50
C SER A 15 0.26 -7.20 -3.02
N VAL A 16 0.08 -7.20 -4.33
CA VAL A 16 -1.12 -6.70 -4.98
C VAL A 16 -1.77 -7.83 -5.74
N ASP A 17 -3.02 -8.12 -5.40
CA ASP A 17 -3.84 -9.10 -6.09
C ASP A 17 -4.50 -8.43 -7.28
N THR A 18 -3.82 -8.47 -8.44
CA THR A 18 -4.36 -7.95 -9.71
C THR A 18 -5.37 -8.90 -10.37
N ALA A 19 -5.69 -10.02 -9.72
CA ALA A 19 -6.73 -10.94 -10.14
C ALA A 19 -8.13 -10.45 -9.72
N ASP A 20 -8.19 -9.57 -8.71
CA ASP A 20 -9.42 -8.88 -8.31
C ASP A 20 -9.73 -7.72 -9.24
N ILE A 21 -11.03 -7.52 -9.50
CA ILE A 21 -11.54 -6.38 -10.29
C ILE A 21 -11.08 -5.05 -9.67
N ASP A 22 -10.97 -5.01 -8.34
CA ASP A 22 -10.61 -3.82 -7.57
C ASP A 22 -9.11 -3.72 -7.20
N ASN A 23 -8.26 -4.66 -7.63
CA ASN A 23 -6.84 -4.74 -7.27
C ASN A 23 -6.57 -4.57 -5.76
N VAL A 24 -6.65 -5.66 -4.99
CA VAL A 24 -6.47 -5.59 -3.54
C VAL A 24 -4.99 -5.46 -3.19
N LEU A 25 -4.64 -4.42 -2.43
CA LEU A 25 -3.27 -4.23 -1.94
C LEU A 25 -3.17 -4.74 -0.49
N ARG A 26 -2.27 -5.70 -0.27
CA ARG A 26 -1.90 -6.19 1.05
C ARG A 26 -0.51 -5.71 1.41
N ILE A 27 -0.37 -5.10 2.58
CA ILE A 27 0.93 -4.63 3.10
C ILE A 27 1.14 -5.24 4.48
N GLU A 28 2.31 -5.81 4.69
CA GLU A 28 2.80 -6.35 5.96
C GLU A 28 3.87 -5.40 6.49
N THR A 29 3.67 -4.89 7.71
CA THR A 29 4.60 -3.95 8.35
C THR A 29 4.92 -4.39 9.76
N ASN A 30 6.15 -4.12 10.18
CA ASN A 30 6.66 -4.46 11.51
C ASN A 30 6.71 -3.22 12.44
N GLY A 31 5.77 -2.27 12.29
CA GLY A 31 5.78 -1.02 13.06
C GLY A 31 4.49 -0.19 12.96
N GLU A 32 4.58 1.08 13.35
CA GLU A 32 3.45 2.03 13.33
C GLU A 32 3.17 2.61 11.92
N LEU A 33 3.08 1.74 10.90
CA LEU A 33 2.63 2.19 9.59
C LEU A 33 1.10 2.27 9.58
N LYS A 34 0.56 3.48 9.40
CA LYS A 34 -0.89 3.67 9.29
C LYS A 34 -1.33 3.63 7.84
N GLU A 35 -2.57 3.25 7.62
CA GLU A 35 -3.21 3.26 6.31
C GLU A 35 -3.18 4.67 5.69
N THR A 36 -3.28 5.72 6.52
CA THR A 36 -3.18 7.12 6.09
C THR A 36 -1.84 7.46 5.44
N ASP A 37 -0.74 6.87 5.88
CA ASP A 37 0.58 7.08 5.30
C ASP A 37 0.66 6.46 3.91
N ILE A 38 0.09 5.26 3.74
CA ILE A 38 -0.02 4.57 2.46
C ILE A 38 -0.93 5.32 1.49
N ILE A 39 -2.10 5.76 1.95
CA ILE A 39 -3.04 6.53 1.15
C ILE A 39 -2.38 7.81 0.63
N ASN A 40 -1.65 8.54 1.50
CA ASN A 40 -0.93 9.75 1.09
C ASN A 40 0.21 9.46 0.11
N LEU A 41 0.93 8.37 0.32
CA LEU A 41 2.00 7.92 -0.57
C LEU A 41 1.44 7.64 -1.97
N ILE A 42 0.40 6.83 -2.06
CA ILE A 42 -0.24 6.42 -3.32
C ILE A 42 -0.85 7.62 -4.05
N LYS A 43 -1.49 8.54 -3.31
CA LYS A 43 -1.99 9.82 -3.86
C LYS A 43 -0.89 10.67 -4.48
N LYS A 44 0.32 10.70 -3.90
CA LYS A 44 1.46 11.44 -4.50
C LYS A 44 1.89 10.86 -5.86
N TYR A 45 1.66 9.57 -6.08
CA TYR A 45 1.94 8.92 -7.37
C TYR A 45 0.77 9.03 -8.36
N GLY A 46 -0.33 9.70 -8.00
CA GLY A 46 -1.50 9.87 -8.86
C GLY A 46 -2.46 8.67 -8.86
N TYR A 47 -2.27 7.75 -7.92
CA TYR A 47 -3.16 6.61 -7.71
C TYR A 47 -4.11 6.87 -6.54
N TYR A 48 -5.21 6.13 -6.52
CA TYR A 48 -6.21 6.20 -5.47
C TYR A 48 -6.28 4.85 -4.75
N ILE A 49 -6.36 4.89 -3.43
CA ILE A 49 -6.52 3.73 -2.57
C ILE A 49 -7.37 4.12 -1.39
N GLU A 50 -8.21 3.19 -0.95
CA GLU A 50 -9.02 3.31 0.26
C GLU A 50 -8.75 2.12 1.17
N ALA A 51 -8.91 2.36 2.47
CA ALA A 51 -8.97 1.30 3.45
C ALA A 51 -10.25 0.48 3.20
N LEU A 52 -10.14 -0.84 3.25
CA LEU A 52 -11.31 -1.70 3.22
C LEU A 52 -12.04 -1.58 4.56
N PRO A 53 -13.37 -1.39 4.58
CA PRO A 53 -14.14 -1.38 5.82
C PRO A 53 -14.11 -2.76 6.50
N ASP A 54 -14.03 -2.77 7.84
CA ASP A 54 -14.14 -3.98 8.70
C ASP A 54 -15.44 -4.76 8.49
#